data_AF-A0A357R1Y5-F1
#
_entry.id   AF-A0A357R1Y5-F1
#
_cell.length_a   1.000
_cell.length_b   1.000
_cell.length_c   1.000
_cell.angle_alpha   90.00
_cell.angle_beta   90.00
_cell.angle_gamma   90.00
#
_symmetry.space_group_name_H-M   'P 1'
#
loop_
_entity.id
_entity.type
_entity.pdbx_description
1 polymer ?
#
loop_
_entity_poly.entity_id
_entity_poly.type
_entity_poly.pdbx_seq_one_letter_code
_entity_poly.pdbx_strand_id
1 'polypeptide(L)'
;MSRERRRDEGGRPRLGPPRGGPAGLGLLEKPIDFKGTFRRLTGYLRPHLGKTVFVFVLAILSTAFGILSPRILGMATTELYESIQAGRAIDFAHIGKVLLALGILYVLSAVFSFGQQFVMAGVAQKTVYDMRREIKHKLSRLPLKYYDARTHGE
;
A
#
# COMPACT_ATOMS: atom_id res chain seq x y z
N MET A 1 -79.20 -30.49 20.40
CA MET A 1 -78.23 -31.60 20.29
C MET A 1 -76.88 -31.10 20.79
N SER A 2 -76.43 -31.67 21.91
CA SER A 2 -75.24 -31.29 22.66
C SER A 2 -74.04 -32.15 22.26
N ARG A 3 -72.87 -31.51 22.24
CA ARG A 3 -71.53 -31.95 22.68
C ARG A 3 -71.02 -33.38 22.38
N GLU A 4 -69.76 -33.35 21.91
CA GLU A 4 -68.59 -34.15 22.35
C GLU A 4 -68.19 -35.47 21.67
N ARG A 5 -67.09 -35.35 20.91
CA ARG A 5 -65.78 -36.06 21.03
C ARG A 5 -65.76 -37.59 21.17
N ARG A 6 -65.03 -38.24 20.24
CA ARG A 6 -63.84 -39.11 20.40
C ARG A 6 -63.31 -39.41 18.97
N ARG A 7 -62.09 -39.03 18.56
CA ARG A 7 -60.73 -39.45 18.92
C ARG A 7 -60.39 -40.87 18.42
N ASP A 8 -59.59 -40.92 17.35
CA ASP A 8 -58.59 -41.94 16.95
C ASP A 8 -57.80 -41.34 15.76
N GLU A 9 -56.59 -40.80 15.94
CA GLU A 9 -55.27 -41.46 15.90
C GLU A 9 -54.83 -41.97 14.50
N GLY A 10 -53.80 -41.34 13.92
CA GLY A 10 -53.12 -41.88 12.75
C GLY A 10 -52.21 -40.90 12.00
N GLY A 11 -50.93 -40.79 12.42
CA GLY A 11 -49.83 -40.39 11.53
C GLY A 11 -49.40 -38.93 11.57
N ARG A 12 -48.57 -38.56 12.56
CA ARG A 12 -47.69 -37.38 12.45
C ARG A 12 -46.57 -37.69 11.44
N PRO A 13 -46.35 -36.91 10.36
CA PRO A 13 -45.07 -36.93 9.71
C PRO A 13 -44.05 -36.27 10.65
N ARG A 14 -43.11 -37.08 11.12
CA ARG A 14 -41.90 -36.65 11.84
C ARG A 14 -41.09 -35.73 10.94
N LEU A 15 -41.23 -34.42 11.12
CA LEU A 15 -40.28 -33.46 10.55
C LEU A 15 -38.98 -33.59 11.35
N GLY A 16 -37.95 -34.12 10.69
CA GLY A 16 -36.65 -34.41 11.28
C GLY A 16 -35.90 -33.16 11.77
N PRO A 17 -34.74 -33.37 12.44
CA PRO A 17 -34.07 -32.36 13.25
C PRO A 17 -33.56 -31.18 12.43
N PRO A 18 -33.41 -29.99 13.05
CA PRO A 18 -32.89 -28.80 12.41
C PRO A 18 -31.47 -29.07 11.92
N ARG A 19 -31.31 -29.18 10.60
CA ARG A 19 -30.02 -29.26 9.97
C ARG A 19 -29.37 -27.89 10.13
N GLY A 20 -28.56 -27.76 11.18
CA GLY A 20 -27.62 -26.67 11.37
C GLY A 20 -26.74 -26.56 10.12
N GLY A 21 -27.10 -25.63 9.24
CA GLY A 21 -26.14 -25.00 8.36
C GLY A 21 -25.26 -24.09 9.23
N PRO A 22 -23.94 -24.00 8.95
CA PRO A 22 -23.07 -23.15 9.73
C PRO A 22 -23.64 -21.74 9.79
N ALA A 23 -23.81 -21.24 11.02
CA ALA A 23 -24.06 -19.84 11.29
C ALA A 23 -23.12 -19.01 10.41
N GLY A 24 -23.67 -17.97 9.78
CA GLY A 24 -23.00 -17.11 8.82
C GLY A 24 -21.56 -16.82 9.18
N LEU A 25 -20.66 -17.63 8.61
CA LEU A 25 -19.30 -17.23 8.33
C LEU A 25 -19.46 -16.17 7.26
N GLY A 26 -19.27 -14.92 7.72
CA GLY A 26 -19.64 -13.71 7.04
C GLY A 26 -19.51 -13.81 5.54
N LEU A 27 -20.53 -13.32 4.86
CA LEU A 27 -20.44 -12.83 3.50
C LEU A 27 -19.15 -12.01 3.42
N LEU A 28 -18.06 -12.67 3.04
CA LEU A 28 -16.88 -12.05 2.48
C LEU A 28 -17.40 -11.50 1.17
N GLU A 29 -18.03 -10.35 1.27
CA GLU A 29 -18.50 -9.54 0.18
C GLU A 29 -17.27 -9.30 -0.66
N LYS A 30 -17.21 -10.04 -1.76
CA LYS A 30 -16.07 -10.09 -2.66
C LYS A 30 -15.75 -8.64 -3.03
N PRO A 31 -14.52 -8.15 -2.86
CA PRO A 31 -14.19 -6.76 -3.11
C PRO A 31 -14.70 -6.34 -4.48
N ILE A 32 -15.61 -5.36 -4.48
CA ILE A 32 -16.66 -5.15 -5.48
C ILE A 32 -16.10 -4.85 -6.89
N ASP A 33 -14.86 -4.38 -7.01
CA ASP A 33 -14.08 -4.42 -8.27
C ASP A 33 -12.71 -3.77 -8.01
N PHE A 34 -11.66 -4.55 -7.75
CA PHE A 34 -10.32 -4.00 -7.53
C PHE A 34 -9.80 -3.21 -8.73
N LYS A 35 -10.01 -3.75 -9.95
CA LYS A 35 -9.55 -3.13 -11.20
C LYS A 35 -10.28 -1.82 -11.48
N GLY A 36 -11.59 -1.76 -11.22
CA GLY A 36 -12.40 -0.55 -11.37
C GLY A 36 -12.03 0.54 -10.36
N THR A 37 -11.80 0.13 -9.11
CA THR A 37 -11.37 1.02 -8.02
C THR A 37 -9.97 1.57 -8.27
N PHE A 38 -9.02 0.72 -8.69
CA PHE A 38 -7.67 1.13 -9.08
C PHE A 38 -7.70 2.11 -10.26
N ARG A 39 -8.53 1.84 -11.29
CA ARG A 39 -8.69 2.72 -12.44
C ARG A 39 -9.25 4.09 -12.05
N ARG A 40 -10.22 4.15 -11.13
CA ARG A 40 -10.73 5.42 -10.56
C ARG A 40 -9.64 6.17 -9.81
N LEU A 41 -8.91 5.50 -8.91
CA LEU A 41 -7.78 6.09 -8.17
C LEU A 41 -6.69 6.65 -9.09
N THR A 42 -6.28 5.90 -10.12
CA THR A 42 -5.34 6.43 -11.13
C THR A 42 -5.91 7.61 -11.92
N GLY A 43 -7.24 7.69 -12.07
CA GLY A 43 -7.93 8.86 -12.62
C GLY A 43 -7.78 10.12 -11.75
N TYR A 44 -7.74 9.98 -10.43
CA TYR A 44 -7.47 11.10 -9.51
C TYR A 44 -6.00 11.56 -9.53
N LEU A 45 -5.07 10.65 -9.86
CA LEU A 45 -3.65 11.03 -10.06
C LEU A 45 -3.39 11.68 -11.42
N ARG A 46 -4.31 11.59 -12.40
CA ARG A 46 -4.15 12.16 -13.76
C ARG A 46 -3.71 13.63 -13.80
N PRO A 47 -4.26 14.55 -12.99
CA PRO A 47 -3.87 15.96 -13.00
C PRO A 47 -2.41 16.21 -12.54
N HIS A 48 -1.74 15.21 -11.94
CA HIS A 48 -0.40 15.33 -11.39
C HIS A 48 0.61 14.37 -12.04
N LEU A 49 0.24 13.68 -13.12
CA LEU A 49 1.08 12.67 -13.80
C LEU A 49 2.45 13.19 -14.21
N GLY A 50 2.59 14.45 -14.64
CA GLY A 50 3.90 15.02 -14.96
C GLY A 50 4.85 15.05 -13.76
N LYS A 51 4.34 15.40 -12.57
CA LYS A 51 5.12 15.41 -11.33
C LYS A 51 5.37 13.99 -10.81
N THR A 52 4.36 13.11 -10.91
CA THR A 52 4.49 11.71 -10.49
C THR A 52 5.51 10.97 -11.34
N VAL A 53 5.49 11.12 -12.67
CA VAL A 53 6.47 10.48 -13.57
C VAL A 53 7.88 11.01 -13.30
N PHE A 54 8.05 12.33 -13.11
CA PHE A 54 9.33 12.92 -12.76
C PHE A 54 9.91 12.34 -11.46
N VAL A 55 9.09 12.23 -10.41
CA VAL A 55 9.45 11.59 -9.13
C VAL A 55 9.79 10.12 -9.33
N PHE A 56 9.05 9.41 -10.19
CA PHE A 56 9.28 8.00 -10.46
C PHE A 56 10.63 7.76 -11.14
N VAL A 57 11.00 8.60 -12.12
CA VAL A 57 12.31 8.56 -12.76
C VAL A 57 13.41 8.88 -11.75
N LEU A 58 13.22 9.91 -10.92
CA LEU A 58 14.17 10.27 -9.87
C LEU A 58 14.35 9.13 -8.85
N ALA A 59 13.25 8.45 -8.49
CA ALA A 59 13.27 7.34 -7.56
C ALA A 59 14.08 6.16 -8.12
N ILE A 60 13.84 5.81 -9.39
CA ILE A 60 14.60 4.74 -10.06
C ILE A 60 16.09 5.09 -10.10
N LEU A 61 16.44 6.33 -10.47
CA LEU A 61 17.84 6.79 -10.47
C LEU A 61 18.46 6.72 -9.07
N SER A 62 17.76 7.22 -8.05
CA SER A 62 18.23 7.22 -6.67
C SER A 62 18.42 5.81 -6.14
N THR A 63 17.47 4.90 -6.39
CA THR A 63 17.57 3.50 -6.01
C THR A 63 18.72 2.82 -6.74
N ALA A 64 18.93 3.12 -8.03
CA ALA A 64 20.07 2.61 -8.78
C ALA A 64 21.38 3.05 -8.13
N PHE A 65 21.57 4.34 -7.85
CA PHE A 65 22.77 4.83 -7.17
C PHE A 65 22.97 4.19 -5.78
N GLY A 66 21.90 4.02 -5.01
CA GLY A 66 21.94 3.32 -3.73
C GLY A 66 22.35 1.83 -3.82
N ILE A 67 22.04 1.16 -4.93
CA ILE A 67 22.45 -0.23 -5.20
C ILE A 67 23.86 -0.31 -5.81
N LEU A 68 24.28 0.69 -6.59
CA LEU A 68 25.64 0.76 -7.14
C LEU A 68 26.70 0.99 -6.04
N SER A 69 26.32 1.63 -4.95
CA SER A 69 27.15 1.83 -3.75
C SER A 69 27.85 0.56 -3.22
N PRO A 70 27.14 -0.53 -2.85
CA PRO A 70 27.79 -1.76 -2.40
C PRO A 70 28.62 -2.47 -3.48
N ARG A 71 28.35 -2.24 -4.78
CA ARG A 71 29.18 -2.76 -5.87
C ARG A 71 30.55 -2.08 -5.92
N ILE A 72 30.59 -0.75 -5.77
CA ILE A 72 31.85 0.02 -5.73
C ILE A 72 32.67 -0.35 -4.49
N LEU A 73 32.00 -0.48 -3.35
CA LEU A 73 32.65 -0.93 -2.12
C LEU A 73 33.23 -2.35 -2.25
N GLY A 74 32.51 -3.25 -2.92
CA GLY A 74 33.00 -4.61 -3.20
C GLY A 74 34.28 -4.60 -4.04
N MET A 75 34.29 -3.86 -5.16
CA MET A 75 35.47 -3.76 -6.04
C MET A 75 36.67 -3.14 -5.31
N ALA A 76 36.45 -2.08 -4.54
CA ALA A 76 37.50 -1.46 -3.72
C ALA A 76 38.05 -2.43 -2.65
N THR A 77 37.18 -3.23 -2.03
CA THR A 77 37.59 -4.23 -1.04
C THR A 77 38.42 -5.33 -1.69
N THR A 78 38.07 -5.78 -2.91
CA THR A 78 38.83 -6.78 -3.65
C THR A 78 40.22 -6.28 -4.03
N GLU A 79 40.36 -5.06 -4.56
CA GLU A 79 41.67 -4.46 -4.87
C GLU A 79 42.54 -4.30 -3.62
N LEU A 80 41.92 -3.93 -2.49
CA LEU A 80 42.60 -3.84 -1.21
C LEU A 80 43.14 -5.20 -0.75
N TYR A 81 42.30 -6.23 -0.87
CA TYR A 81 42.62 -7.59 -0.46
C TYR A 81 43.76 -8.18 -1.31
N GLU A 82 43.72 -7.99 -2.63
CA GLU A 82 44.81 -8.39 -3.53
C GLU A 82 46.12 -7.65 -3.21
N SER A 83 46.06 -6.36 -2.89
CA SER A 83 47.25 -5.56 -2.55
C SER A 83 47.93 -6.03 -1.27
N ILE A 84 47.13 -6.39 -0.25
CA ILE A 84 47.60 -6.97 1.01
C ILE A 84 48.19 -8.37 0.78
N GLN A 85 47.51 -9.22 -0.01
CA GLN A 85 47.95 -10.58 -0.30
C GLN A 85 49.25 -10.61 -1.14
N ALA A 86 49.44 -9.62 -2.02
CA ALA A 86 50.66 -9.42 -2.80
C ALA A 86 51.83 -8.77 -2.00
N GLY A 87 51.64 -8.44 -0.73
CA GLY A 87 52.68 -7.87 0.14
C GLY A 87 53.12 -6.45 -0.24
N ARG A 88 52.30 -5.70 -0.99
CA ARG A 88 52.60 -4.30 -1.35
C ARG A 88 52.20 -3.37 -0.20
N ALA A 89 52.91 -2.25 -0.06
CA ALA A 89 52.56 -1.22 0.92
C ALA A 89 51.12 -0.75 0.70
N ILE A 90 50.31 -0.74 1.76
CA ILE A 90 48.91 -0.31 1.71
C ILE A 90 48.90 1.18 1.36
N ASP A 91 48.39 1.51 0.17
CA ASP A 91 48.28 2.90 -0.27
C ASP A 91 47.02 3.54 0.37
N PHE A 92 47.23 4.12 1.57
CA PHE A 92 46.18 4.84 2.31
C PHE A 92 45.57 6.01 1.50
N ALA A 93 46.30 6.56 0.52
CA ALA A 93 45.76 7.61 -0.35
C ALA A 93 44.70 7.07 -1.32
N HIS A 94 44.86 5.82 -1.80
CA HIS A 94 43.85 5.15 -2.64
C HIS A 94 42.57 4.88 -1.86
N ILE A 95 42.71 4.35 -0.64
CA ILE A 95 41.58 4.08 0.28
C ILE A 95 40.80 5.36 0.55
N GLY A 96 41.50 6.45 0.87
CA GLY A 96 40.90 7.75 1.12
C GLY A 96 40.09 8.27 -0.07
N LYS A 97 40.60 8.14 -1.30
CA LYS A 97 39.88 8.55 -2.52
C LYS A 97 38.61 7.74 -2.74
N VAL A 98 38.66 6.42 -2.53
CA VAL A 98 37.47 5.56 -2.69
C VAL A 98 36.42 5.88 -1.62
N LEU A 99 36.82 6.02 -0.35
CA LEU A 99 35.93 6.41 0.74
C LEU A 99 35.29 7.78 0.50
N LEU A 100 36.06 8.75 0.00
CA LEU A 100 35.56 10.08 -0.33
C LEU A 100 34.57 10.01 -1.52
N ALA A 101 34.89 9.25 -2.57
CA ALA A 101 33.99 9.04 -3.71
C ALA A 101 32.67 8.36 -3.29
N LEU A 102 32.73 7.35 -2.42
CA LEU A 102 31.56 6.70 -1.82
C LEU A 102 30.74 7.68 -0.97
N GLY A 103 31.41 8.50 -0.16
CA GLY A 103 30.77 9.53 0.65
C GLY A 103 29.99 10.53 -0.21
N ILE A 104 30.61 11.05 -1.27
CA ILE A 104 29.95 11.96 -2.22
C ILE A 104 28.74 11.28 -2.90
N LEU A 105 28.91 10.03 -3.34
CA LEU A 105 27.83 9.27 -3.97
C LEU A 105 26.63 9.08 -3.01
N TYR A 106 26.90 8.81 -1.73
CA TYR A 106 25.86 8.64 -0.71
C TYR A 106 25.14 9.95 -0.45
N VAL A 107 25.87 11.06 -0.32
CA VAL A 107 25.27 12.39 -0.13
C VAL A 107 24.37 12.75 -1.32
N LEU A 108 24.85 12.55 -2.56
CA LEU A 108 24.05 12.76 -3.76
C LEU A 108 22.78 11.90 -3.74
N SER A 109 22.92 10.59 -3.52
CA SER A 109 21.76 9.68 -3.46
C SER A 109 20.76 10.11 -2.38
N ALA A 110 21.23 10.54 -1.21
CA ALA A 110 20.36 11.00 -0.13
C ALA A 110 19.60 12.27 -0.52
N VAL A 111 20.25 13.24 -1.17
CA VAL A 111 19.61 14.47 -1.65
C VAL A 111 18.54 14.16 -2.70
N PHE A 112 18.84 13.30 -3.68
CA PHE A 112 17.87 12.88 -4.68
C PHE A 112 16.69 12.14 -4.06
N SER A 113 16.95 11.21 -3.13
CA SER A 113 15.91 10.47 -2.41
C SER A 113 15.03 11.42 -1.60
N PHE A 114 15.61 12.35 -0.85
CA PHE A 114 14.86 13.30 -0.03
C PHE A 114 13.97 14.22 -0.88
N GLY A 115 14.50 14.75 -1.99
CA GLY A 115 13.73 15.57 -2.92
C GLY A 115 12.56 14.81 -3.54
N GLN A 116 12.80 13.57 -3.98
CA GLN A 116 11.78 12.66 -4.49
C GLN A 116 10.68 12.40 -3.45
N GLN A 117 11.06 12.19 -2.18
CA GLN A 117 10.13 11.94 -1.08
C GLN A 117 9.27 13.18 -0.77
N PHE A 118 9.87 14.37 -0.78
CA PHE A 118 9.16 15.63 -0.54
C PHE A 118 8.07 15.86 -1.60
N VAL A 119 8.41 15.68 -2.87
CA VAL A 119 7.43 15.81 -3.96
C VAL A 119 6.33 14.75 -3.85
N MET A 120 6.69 13.50 -3.52
CA MET A 120 5.72 12.42 -3.34
C MET A 120 4.75 12.70 -2.18
N ALA A 121 5.24 13.23 -1.07
CA ALA A 121 4.41 13.66 0.05
C ALA A 121 3.39 14.73 -0.39
N GLY A 122 3.83 15.71 -1.18
CA GLY A 122 2.95 16.73 -1.75
C GLY A 122 1.84 16.14 -2.64
N VAL A 123 2.19 15.21 -3.54
CA VAL A 123 1.22 14.53 -4.42
C VAL A 123 0.20 13.72 -3.62
N ALA A 124 0.67 12.95 -2.63
CA ALA A 124 -0.20 12.14 -1.78
C ALA A 124 -1.18 13.01 -0.98
N GLN A 125 -0.69 14.08 -0.34
CA GLN A 125 -1.54 15.00 0.43
C GLN A 125 -2.60 15.67 -0.43
N LYS A 126 -2.23 16.11 -1.64
CA LYS A 126 -3.18 16.74 -2.56
C LYS A 126 -4.27 15.78 -3.02
N THR A 127 -3.89 14.54 -3.30
CA THR A 127 -4.84 13.47 -3.64
C THR A 127 -5.83 13.21 -2.49
N VAL A 128 -5.34 13.15 -1.24
CA VAL A 128 -6.18 12.99 -0.04
C VAL A 128 -7.11 14.20 0.17
N TYR A 129 -6.60 15.41 -0.05
CA TYR A 129 -7.39 16.63 0.06
C TYR A 129 -8.57 16.63 -0.92
N ASP A 130 -8.34 16.26 -2.18
CA ASP A 130 -9.37 16.18 -3.20
C ASP A 130 -10.43 15.12 -2.86
N MET A 131 -10.00 13.95 -2.39
CA MET A 131 -10.92 12.92 -1.89
C MET A 131 -11.77 13.41 -0.72
N ARG A 132 -11.15 14.06 0.29
CA ARG A 132 -11.88 14.63 1.43
C ARG A 132 -12.90 15.68 1.00
N ARG A 133 -12.55 16.52 0.02
CA ARG A 133 -13.44 17.55 -0.53
C ARG A 133 -14.65 16.93 -1.22
N GLU A 134 -14.45 15.90 -2.02
CA GLU A 134 -15.54 15.19 -2.69
C GLU A 134 -16.46 14.46 -1.72
N ILE A 135 -15.91 13.84 -0.68
CA ILE A 135 -16.71 13.19 0.38
C ILE A 135 -17.60 14.23 1.06
N LYS A 136 -17.05 15.37 1.49
CA LYS A 136 -17.83 16.45 2.11
C LYS A 136 -18.94 16.98 1.20
N HIS A 137 -18.62 17.16 -0.09
CA HIS A 137 -19.60 17.64 -1.07
C HIS A 137 -20.69 16.61 -1.38
N LYS A 138 -20.39 15.31 -1.28
CA LYS A 138 -21.39 14.25 -1.35
C LYS A 138 -22.27 14.29 -0.11
N LEU A 139 -21.67 14.35 1.08
CA LEU A 139 -22.34 14.36 2.37
C LEU A 139 -23.36 15.50 2.50
N SER A 140 -23.03 16.70 1.97
CA SER A 140 -23.91 17.87 2.01
C SER A 140 -25.12 17.80 1.07
N ARG A 141 -25.17 16.83 0.15
CA ARG A 141 -26.28 16.65 -0.79
C ARG A 141 -27.11 15.39 -0.51
N LEU A 142 -26.81 14.66 0.56
CA LEU A 142 -27.58 13.47 0.93
C LEU A 142 -28.88 13.86 1.66
N PRO A 143 -30.03 13.26 1.30
CA PRO A 143 -31.31 13.53 1.95
C PRO A 143 -31.32 13.00 3.40
N LEU A 144 -32.03 13.72 4.29
CA LEU A 144 -32.09 13.48 5.74
C LEU A 144 -32.30 12.00 6.14
N LYS A 145 -33.02 11.23 5.33
CA LYS A 145 -33.32 9.82 5.53
C LYS A 145 -32.09 8.90 5.64
N TYR A 146 -30.92 9.32 5.14
CA TYR A 146 -29.66 8.57 5.28
C TYR A 146 -29.01 8.75 6.66
N TYR A 147 -29.28 9.87 7.34
CA TYR A 147 -28.76 10.15 8.68
C TYR A 147 -29.55 9.43 9.79
N ASP A 148 -30.82 9.10 9.54
CA ASP A 148 -31.67 8.37 10.49
C ASP A 148 -31.47 6.85 10.48
N ALA A 149 -30.78 6.29 9.47
CA ALA A 149 -30.62 4.85 9.29
C ALA A 149 -29.34 4.26 9.95
N ARG A 150 -28.48 5.09 10.55
CA ARG A 150 -27.23 4.69 11.21
C ARG A 150 -27.07 5.41 12.54
N THR A 151 -26.86 4.64 13.62
CA THR A 151 -26.51 5.17 14.94
C THR A 151 -25.21 5.98 14.82
N HIS A 152 -25.20 7.19 15.36
CA HIS A 152 -24.05 8.09 15.28
C HIS A 152 -22.90 7.51 16.13
N GLY A 153 -21.69 7.38 15.57
CA GLY A 153 -20.49 7.06 16.36
C GLY A 153 -19.53 5.99 15.84
N GLU A 154 -19.47 5.69 14.54
CA GLU A 154 -18.41 4.83 13.94
C GLU A 154 -17.87 5.47 12.65
#